data_AF-A0A7C3E9M6-F1
#
_entry.id   AF-A0A7C3E9M6-F1
#
_cell.length_a   1.000
_cell.length_b   1.000
_cell.length_c   1.000
_cell.angle_alpha   90.00
_cell.angle_beta   90.00
_cell.angle_gamma   90.00
#
_symmetry.space_group_name_H-M   'P 1'
#
loop_
_entity.id
_entity.type
_entity.pdbx_description
1 polymer ?
#
loop_
_entity_poly.entity_id
_entity_poly.type
_entity_poly.pdbx_seq_one_letter_code
_entity_poly.pdbx_strand_id
1 'polypeptide(L)'
;TYPGAIKAFHFHRRQTDLWCVTSGMLQVALVDLRPDSETFGRKNTLYVGTLRPWQVLIPPGVAHGYKVIGNAPAVLVYLTDRFYNPEDEGRIAYNDLGIAYDWELQHK
;
A
#
# COMPACT_ATOMS: atom_id res chain seq x y z
N THR A 1 1.41 12.00 6.71
CA THR A 1 0.00 11.58 6.77
C THR A 1 -0.45 11.51 8.22
N TYR A 2 -1.63 12.03 8.55
CA TYR A 2 -2.16 12.06 9.93
C TYR A 2 -2.62 10.66 10.42
N PRO A 3 -2.66 10.43 11.75
CA PRO A 3 -3.22 9.21 12.35
C PRO A 3 -4.61 8.84 11.80
N GLY A 4 -4.85 7.54 11.58
CA GLY A 4 -6.14 7.02 11.12
C GLY A 4 -6.45 7.23 9.64
N ALA A 5 -5.71 8.10 8.93
CA ALA A 5 -5.97 8.33 7.51
C ALA A 5 -5.63 7.09 6.67
N ILE A 6 -6.50 6.79 5.71
CA ILE A 6 -6.34 5.71 4.74
C ILE A 6 -6.04 6.32 3.36
N LYS A 7 -5.02 5.81 2.70
CA LYS A 7 -4.67 6.12 1.30
C LYS A 7 -4.62 4.82 0.52
N ALA A 8 -5.71 4.51 -0.18
CA ALA A 8 -5.85 3.26 -0.92
C ALA A 8 -7.02 3.34 -1.93
N PHE A 9 -7.09 2.42 -2.90
CA PHE A 9 -5.98 1.63 -3.43
C PHE A 9 -5.46 2.30 -4.69
N HIS A 10 -4.14 2.28 -4.85
CA HIS A 10 -3.44 2.69 -6.05
C HIS A 10 -2.81 1.45 -6.66
N PHE A 11 -2.75 1.39 -7.99
CA PHE A 11 -1.94 0.39 -8.67
C PHE A 11 -1.38 0.98 -9.96
N HIS A 12 -0.25 0.44 -10.38
CA HIS A 12 0.42 0.85 -11.61
C HIS A 12 0.47 -0.33 -12.58
N ARG A 13 0.20 -0.08 -13.86
CA ARG A 13 0.30 -1.12 -14.89
C ARG A 13 1.76 -1.39 -15.29
N ARG A 14 2.65 -0.42 -15.13
CA ARG A 14 4.05 -0.49 -15.58
C ARG A 14 5.08 0.01 -14.57
N GLN A 15 4.72 0.93 -13.68
CA GLN A 15 5.62 1.48 -12.67
C GLN A 15 5.82 0.52 -11.49
N THR A 16 7.05 0.44 -11.00
CA THR A 16 7.43 -0.18 -9.74
C THR A 16 7.62 0.91 -8.69
N ASP A 17 7.05 0.69 -7.51
CA ASP A 17 7.17 1.60 -6.37
C ASP A 17 8.12 1.03 -5.33
N LEU A 18 8.98 1.88 -4.75
CA LEU A 18 9.76 1.55 -3.55
C LEU A 18 9.34 2.46 -2.42
N TRP A 19 8.74 1.89 -1.38
CA TRP A 19 8.24 2.62 -0.22
C TRP A 19 9.21 2.52 0.96
N CYS A 20 9.52 3.67 1.56
CA CYS A 20 10.33 3.80 2.76
C CYS A 20 9.61 4.68 3.79
N VAL A 21 9.24 4.09 4.94
CA VAL A 21 8.58 4.82 6.02
C VAL A 21 9.64 5.38 6.97
N THR A 22 9.87 6.69 6.92
CA THR A 22 10.93 7.36 7.67
C THR A 22 10.50 7.78 9.08
N SER A 23 9.19 7.87 9.33
CA SER A 23 8.63 8.14 10.66
C SER A 23 7.20 7.60 10.77
N GLY A 24 6.80 7.20 11.98
CA GLY A 24 5.48 6.64 12.27
C GLY A 24 5.36 5.18 11.89
N MET A 25 4.13 4.66 11.91
CA MET A 25 3.81 3.26 11.62
C MET A 25 2.64 3.17 10.65
N LEU A 26 2.79 2.31 9.63
CA LEU A 26 1.79 2.03 8.62
C LEU A 26 1.34 0.56 8.69
N GLN A 27 0.03 0.35 8.54
CA GLN A 27 -0.52 -0.91 8.04
C GLN A 27 -0.59 -0.78 6.52
N VAL A 28 0.29 -1.47 5.81
CA VAL A 28 0.37 -1.50 4.35
C VAL A 28 -0.47 -2.66 3.84
N ALA A 29 -1.42 -2.34 2.99
CA ALA A 29 -2.26 -3.28 2.27
C ALA A 29 -1.66 -3.57 0.89
N LEU A 30 -1.58 -4.85 0.51
CA LEU A 30 -1.17 -5.30 -0.82
C LEU A 30 -2.21 -6.27 -1.36
N VAL A 31 -2.61 -6.10 -2.62
CA VAL A 31 -3.59 -6.94 -3.31
C VAL A 31 -3.05 -7.27 -4.70
N ASP A 32 -2.96 -8.56 -5.02
CA ASP A 32 -2.47 -8.98 -6.33
C ASP A 32 -3.57 -8.86 -7.39
N LEU A 33 -3.40 -7.96 -8.36
CA LEU A 33 -4.34 -7.77 -9.48
C LEU A 33 -3.81 -8.35 -10.80
N ARG A 34 -2.73 -9.13 -10.79
CA ARG A 34 -2.13 -9.71 -11.99
C ARG A 34 -2.93 -10.95 -12.42
N PRO A 35 -3.63 -10.94 -13.57
CA PRO A 35 -4.56 -12.02 -13.94
C PRO A 35 -3.92 -13.41 -14.03
N ASP A 36 -2.66 -13.46 -14.45
CA ASP A 36 -1.91 -14.72 -14.62
C ASP A 36 -1.17 -15.16 -13.35
N SER A 37 -1.32 -14.44 -12.23
CA SER A 37 -0.68 -14.79 -10.96
C SER A 37 -1.43 -15.91 -10.25
N GLU A 38 -0.70 -16.92 -9.75
CA GLU A 38 -1.24 -17.96 -8.86
C GLU A 38 -1.85 -17.39 -7.56
N THR A 39 -1.50 -16.14 -7.21
CA THR A 39 -2.00 -15.43 -6.04
C THR A 39 -2.95 -14.29 -6.40
N PHE A 40 -3.51 -14.27 -7.62
CA PHE A 40 -4.51 -13.29 -8.02
C PHE A 40 -5.65 -13.16 -6.98
N GLY A 41 -5.97 -11.92 -6.62
CA GLY A 41 -6.97 -11.56 -5.61
C GLY A 41 -6.53 -11.80 -4.16
N ARG A 42 -5.35 -12.37 -3.92
CA ARG A 42 -4.84 -12.54 -2.55
C ARG A 42 -4.40 -11.21 -1.98
N LYS A 43 -4.62 -11.08 -0.68
CA LYS A 43 -4.29 -9.90 0.13
C LYS A 43 -3.10 -10.24 1.02
N ASN A 44 -2.19 -9.30 1.19
CA ASN A 44 -1.13 -9.37 2.18
C ASN A 44 -1.09 -8.07 3.00
N THR A 45 -0.65 -8.17 4.24
CA THR A 45 -0.56 -7.04 5.16
C THR A 45 0.84 -6.96 5.74
N LEU A 46 1.46 -5.78 5.60
CA LEU A 46 2.76 -5.49 6.21
C LEU A 46 2.62 -4.35 7.20
N TYR A 47 3.18 -4.52 8.38
CA TYR A 47 3.36 -3.44 9.34
C TYR A 47 4.77 -2.89 9.18
N VAL A 48 4.88 -1.63 8.77
CA VAL A 48 6.16 -1.01 8.37
C VAL A 48 6.25 0.39 8.97
N GLY A 49 7.43 0.78 9.46
CA GLY A 49 7.62 2.07 10.10
C GLY A 49 8.84 2.13 11.00
N THR A 50 8.85 3.08 11.93
CA THR A 50 9.98 3.30 12.86
C THR A 50 10.38 2.04 13.64
N LEU A 51 9.41 1.21 14.04
CA LEU A 51 9.68 -0.04 14.78
C LEU A 51 9.98 -1.24 13.87
N ARG A 52 9.78 -1.08 12.56
CA ARG A 52 10.03 -2.11 11.54
C ARG A 52 10.45 -1.43 10.24
N PRO A 53 11.72 -0.98 10.13
CA PRO A 53 12.20 -0.08 9.08
C PRO A 53 12.47 -0.86 7.78
N TRP A 54 11.45 -1.54 7.29
CA TRP A 54 11.50 -2.28 6.04
C TRP A 54 11.29 -1.33 4.86
N GLN A 55 11.93 -1.65 3.75
CA GLN A 55 11.60 -1.07 2.46
C GLN A 55 10.68 -2.04 1.73
N VAL A 56 9.62 -1.51 1.11
CA VAL A 56 8.64 -2.32 0.40
C VAL A 56 8.74 -2.02 -1.08
N LEU A 57 9.25 -2.98 -1.85
CA LEU A 57 9.24 -2.92 -3.31
C LEU A 57 7.92 -3.52 -3.82
N ILE A 58 7.15 -2.72 -4.55
CA ILE A 58 5.81 -3.08 -5.02
C ILE A 58 5.85 -3.14 -6.55
N PRO A 59 5.73 -4.34 -7.15
CA PRO A 59 5.79 -4.48 -8.60
C PRO A 59 4.49 -4.01 -9.28
N PRO A 60 4.53 -3.77 -10.60
CA PRO A 60 3.34 -3.46 -11.37
C PRO A 60 2.25 -4.53 -11.21
N GLY A 61 0.99 -4.09 -11.23
CA GLY A 61 -0.18 -4.96 -11.06
C GLY A 61 -0.49 -5.34 -9.62
N VAL A 62 0.26 -4.85 -8.62
CA VAL A 62 -0.10 -4.99 -7.21
C VAL A 62 -0.76 -3.71 -6.72
N ALA A 63 -2.06 -3.80 -6.40
CA ALA A 63 -2.76 -2.73 -5.73
C ALA A 63 -2.26 -2.59 -4.31
N HIS A 64 -2.03 -1.35 -3.90
CA HIS A 64 -1.42 -1.05 -2.63
C HIS A 64 -2.03 0.21 -2.01
N GLY A 65 -1.87 0.29 -0.69
CA GLY A 65 -2.36 1.40 0.11
C GLY A 65 -1.91 1.26 1.55
N TYR A 66 -2.22 2.25 2.38
CA TYR A 66 -1.89 2.18 3.79
C TYR A 66 -2.87 2.93 4.70
N LYS A 67 -2.89 2.51 5.96
CA LYS A 67 -3.46 3.26 7.10
C LYS A 67 -2.34 3.64 8.07
N VAL A 68 -2.39 4.86 8.60
CA VAL A 68 -1.50 5.27 9.71
C VAL A 68 -2.06 4.71 11.02
N ILE A 69 -1.29 3.83 11.68
CA ILE A 69 -1.74 3.04 12.85
C ILE A 69 -1.15 3.50 14.19
N GLY A 70 -0.35 4.56 14.19
CA GLY A 70 0.20 5.17 15.41
C GLY A 70 -0.53 6.46 15.80
N ASN A 71 -0.20 6.97 16.99
CA ASN A 71 -0.76 8.23 17.51
C ASN A 71 -0.06 9.49 16.96
N ALA A 72 1.01 9.31 16.18
CA ALA A 72 1.77 10.38 15.55
C ALA A 72 1.65 10.29 14.02
N PRO A 73 1.82 11.41 13.29
CA PRO A 73 1.87 11.38 11.84
C PRO A 73 2.97 10.45 11.32
N ALA A 74 2.70 9.81 10.18
CA ALA A 74 3.69 9.01 9.46
C ALA A 74 4.24 9.76 8.24
N VAL A 75 5.51 9.54 7.93
CA VAL A 75 6.19 10.06 6.74
C VAL A 75 6.60 8.87 5.87
N LEU A 76 6.03 8.82 4.66
CA LEU A 76 6.37 7.86 3.63
C LEU A 76 7.11 8.60 2.52
N VAL A 77 8.32 8.14 2.21
CA VAL A 77 9.05 8.51 1.00
C VAL A 77 8.88 7.37 0.01
N TYR A 78 8.48 7.67 -1.21
CA TYR A 78 8.38 6.68 -2.28
C TYR A 78 9.28 7.08 -3.45
N LEU A 79 9.91 6.08 -4.05
CA LEU A 79 10.69 6.21 -5.27
C LEU A 79 9.99 5.41 -6.37
N THR A 80 10.08 5.89 -7.60
CA THR A 80 9.47 5.26 -8.77
C THR A 80 10.53 5.00 -9.82
N ASP A 81 10.40 3.91 -10.57
CA ASP A 81 11.29 3.58 -11.68
C ASP A 81 10.91 4.29 -13.00
N ARG A 82 9.81 5.05 -13.00
CA ARG A 82 9.25 5.77 -14.15
C ARG A 82 8.75 7.15 -13.73
N PHE A 83 8.66 8.05 -14.71
CA PHE A 83 7.96 9.31 -14.55
C PHE A 83 6.45 9.09 -14.45
N TYR A 84 5.78 10.01 -13.76
CA TYR A 84 4.34 9.99 -13.61
C TYR A 84 3.62 9.94 -14.97
N ASN A 85 2.69 9.00 -15.10
CA ASN A 85 1.78 8.89 -16.23
C ASN A 85 0.36 8.59 -15.70
N PRO A 86 -0.62 9.48 -15.91
CA PRO A 86 -2.00 9.28 -15.45
C PRO A 86 -2.69 8.06 -16.09
N GLU A 87 -2.24 7.61 -17.27
CA GLU A 87 -2.79 6.40 -17.91
C GLU A 87 -2.27 5.10 -17.27
N ASP A 88 -1.16 5.18 -16.53
CA ASP A 88 -0.56 4.04 -15.85
C ASP A 88 -1.17 3.77 -14.47
N GLU A 89 -1.61 4.83 -13.79
CA GLU A 89 -2.22 4.76 -12.46
C GLU A 89 -3.71 4.36 -12.56
N GLY A 90 -4.07 3.31 -11.84
CA GLY A 90 -5.45 2.95 -11.57
C GLY A 90 -5.80 3.17 -10.10
N ARG A 91 -7.09 3.39 -9.83
CA ARG A 91 -7.61 3.55 -8.46
C ARG A 91 -8.79 2.63 -8.22
N ILE A 92 -8.84 2.13 -6.99
CA ILE A 92 -9.96 1.35 -6.46
C ILE A 92 -10.33 1.96 -5.11
N ALA A 93 -11.61 2.03 -4.77
CA ALA A 93 -12.04 2.62 -3.50
C ALA A 93 -11.42 1.86 -2.32
N TYR A 94 -11.02 2.57 -1.26
CA TYR A 94 -10.40 1.92 -0.08
C TYR A 94 -11.34 0.89 0.60
N ASN A 95 -12.65 1.06 0.43
CA ASN A 95 -13.73 0.22 0.95
C ASN A 95 -14.42 -0.60 -0.16
N ASP A 96 -13.74 -0.83 -1.29
CA ASP A 96 -14.25 -1.66 -2.37
C ASP A 96 -14.64 -3.05 -1.86
N LEU A 97 -15.88 -3.47 -2.17
CA LEU A 97 -16.45 -4.73 -1.69
C LEU A 97 -15.82 -5.97 -2.35
N GLY A 98 -15.23 -5.83 -3.55
CA GLY A 98 -14.50 -6.90 -4.22
C GLY A 98 -13.15 -7.18 -3.55
N ILE A 99 -12.50 -6.14 -3.01
CA ILE A 99 -11.28 -6.31 -2.21
C ILE A 99 -11.61 -6.68 -0.76
N ALA A 100 -12.57 -5.99 -0.12
CA ALA A 100 -12.95 -6.17 1.28
C ALA A 100 -11.72 -6.31 2.22
N TYR A 101 -10.84 -5.30 2.21
CA TYR A 101 -9.64 -5.27 3.06
C TYR A 101 -9.99 -4.76 4.46
N ASP A 102 -9.44 -5.44 5.48
CA ASP A 102 -9.64 -5.08 6.88
C ASP A 102 -8.63 -4.00 7.29
N TRP A 103 -9.14 -2.79 7.52
CA TRP A 103 -8.35 -1.64 7.98
C TRP A 103 -8.31 -1.51 9.51
N GLU A 104 -8.91 -2.42 10.26
CA GLU A 104 -8.91 -2.37 11.72
C GLU A 104 -7.57 -2.80 12.30
N LEU A 105 -7.23 -2.17 13.43
CA LEU A 105 -6.03 -2.51 14.18
C LEU A 105 -6.16 -3.94 14.71
N GLN A 106 -5.23 -4.79 14.30
CA GLN A 106 -5.21 -6.17 14.77
C GLN A 106 -4.68 -6.21 16.20
N HIS A 107 -5.51 -6.68 17.12
CA HIS A 107 -5.11 -6.98 18.49
C HIS A 107 -4.60 -8.42 18.55
N LYS A 108 -3.40 -8.62 19.10
CA LYS A 108 -2.79 -9.93 19.32
C LYS A 108 -2.53 -10.16 20.80
#